data_AF-A0A625UN76-F1
#
_entry.id   AF-A0A625UN76-F1
#
_cell.length_a   1.000
_cell.length_b   1.000
_cell.length_c   1.000
_cell.angle_alpha   90.00
_cell.angle_beta   90.00
_cell.angle_gamma   90.00
#
_symmetry.space_group_name_H-M   'P 1'
#
loop_
_entity.id
_entity.type
_entity.pdbx_description
1 polymer ?
#
loop_
_entity_poly.entity_id
_entity_poly.type
_entity_poly.pdbx_seq_one_letter_code
_entity_poly.pdbx_strand_id
1 'polypeptide(L)'
;MSELTALQERIAGLIASLSPAARRQMAADIAKKLRASQQQRIRRQQAPDGTPYAARKRQPVRSKKGRIRREMFARLRTNRFMKAKGSDSAAVVEFTGRVQRIARVHQYGLKDRPNRHSRDVQYAARPLLGFTRDDEQMIEDIIIRHLGK
;
A
#
# COMPACT_ATOMS: atom_id res chain seq x y z
N MET A 1 -5.68 -25.16 -29.83
CA MET A 1 -5.32 -24.37 -28.62
C MET A 1 -6.00 -23.02 -28.71
N SER A 2 -6.49 -22.47 -27.60
CA SER A 2 -7.16 -21.15 -27.64
C SER A 2 -6.13 -20.04 -27.86
N GLU A 3 -6.53 -18.92 -28.50
CA GLU A 3 -5.67 -17.75 -28.69
C GLU A 3 -5.13 -17.20 -27.36
N LEU A 4 -5.92 -17.30 -26.29
CA LEU A 4 -5.52 -16.92 -24.93
C LEU A 4 -4.40 -17.79 -24.38
N THR A 5 -4.42 -19.10 -24.69
CA THR A 5 -3.36 -20.04 -24.29
C THR A 5 -2.04 -19.69 -24.98
N ALA A 6 -2.08 -19.47 -26.29
CA ALA A 6 -0.90 -19.09 -27.06
C ALA A 6 -0.31 -17.73 -26.60
N LEU A 7 -1.16 -16.77 -26.23
CA LEU A 7 -0.73 -15.50 -25.65
C LEU A 7 -0.06 -15.69 -24.29
N GLN A 8 -0.66 -16.48 -23.39
CA GLN A 8 -0.07 -16.78 -22.07
C GLN A 8 1.31 -17.43 -22.19
N GLU A 9 1.48 -18.39 -23.10
CA GLU A 9 2.75 -19.05 -23.34
C GLU A 9 3.83 -18.09 -23.85
N ARG A 10 3.48 -17.19 -24.79
CA ARG A 10 4.41 -16.17 -25.29
C ARG A 10 4.83 -15.19 -24.20
N ILE A 11 3.90 -14.74 -23.36
CA ILE A 11 4.20 -13.88 -22.21
C ILE A 11 5.07 -14.61 -21.19
N ALA A 12 4.78 -15.89 -20.89
CA ALA A 12 5.60 -16.70 -20.01
C ALA A 12 7.04 -16.84 -20.54
N GLY A 13 7.21 -17.01 -21.85
CA GLY A 13 8.52 -17.02 -22.52
C GLY A 13 9.28 -15.70 -22.36
N LEU A 14 8.61 -14.55 -22.49
CA LEU A 14 9.21 -13.23 -22.25
C LEU A 14 9.58 -13.00 -20.77
N ILE A 15 8.79 -13.53 -19.83
CA ILE A 15 9.13 -13.46 -18.40
C ILE A 15 10.30 -14.40 -18.07
N ALA A 16 10.35 -15.57 -18.69
CA ALA A 16 11.44 -16.53 -18.54
C ALA A 16 12.75 -16.03 -19.15
N SER A 17 12.69 -15.23 -20.22
CA SER A 17 13.88 -14.61 -20.82
C SER A 17 14.50 -13.53 -19.94
N LEU A 18 13.71 -12.90 -19.05
CA LEU A 18 14.27 -12.01 -18.04
C LEU A 18 15.09 -12.80 -17.00
N SER A 19 16.35 -12.41 -16.81
CA SER A 19 17.17 -12.97 -15.74
C SER A 19 16.55 -12.70 -14.36
N PRO A 20 16.83 -13.54 -13.34
CA PRO A 20 16.37 -13.29 -11.97
C PRO A 20 16.77 -11.89 -11.45
N ALA A 21 17.94 -11.38 -11.86
CA ALA A 21 18.39 -10.04 -11.53
C ALA A 21 17.52 -8.96 -12.17
N ALA A 22 17.15 -9.12 -13.46
CA ALA A 22 16.26 -8.20 -14.15
C ALA A 22 14.86 -8.18 -13.53
N ARG A 23 14.30 -9.35 -13.20
CA ARG A 23 13.01 -9.44 -12.49
C ARG A 23 13.05 -8.78 -11.12
N ARG A 24 14.13 -9.00 -10.37
CA ARG A 24 14.32 -8.35 -9.06
C ARG A 24 14.42 -6.83 -9.17
N GLN A 25 15.12 -6.32 -10.18
CA GLN A 25 15.21 -4.89 -10.43
C GLN A 25 13.84 -4.29 -10.77
N MET A 26 13.12 -4.92 -11.71
CA MET A 26 11.75 -4.54 -12.08
C MET A 26 10.82 -4.50 -10.85
N ALA A 27 10.80 -5.58 -10.06
CA ALA A 27 9.96 -5.68 -8.87
C ALA A 27 10.34 -4.67 -7.78
N ALA A 28 11.64 -4.41 -7.60
CA ALA A 28 12.10 -3.40 -6.64
C ALA A 28 11.66 -1.99 -7.04
N ASP A 29 11.67 -1.67 -8.34
CA ASP A 29 11.22 -0.38 -8.85
C ASP A 29 9.70 -0.21 -8.73
N ILE A 30 8.93 -1.24 -9.08
CA ILE A 30 7.48 -1.28 -8.83
C ILE A 30 7.18 -1.05 -7.34
N ALA A 31 7.81 -1.82 -6.44
CA ALA A 31 7.55 -1.71 -5.00
C ALA A 31 7.90 -0.32 -4.44
N LYS A 32 9.00 0.30 -4.91
CA LYS A 32 9.38 1.67 -4.51
C LYS A 32 8.34 2.69 -4.95
N LYS A 33 7.89 2.65 -6.21
CA LYS A 33 6.90 3.59 -6.74
C LYS A 33 5.55 3.41 -6.09
N LEU A 34 5.09 2.17 -5.98
CA LEU A 34 3.83 1.84 -5.32
C LEU A 34 3.84 2.36 -3.88
N ARG A 35 4.90 2.11 -3.12
CA ARG A 35 5.05 2.64 -1.76
C ARG A 35 4.95 4.16 -1.72
N ALA A 36 5.62 4.88 -2.61
CA ALA A 36 5.53 6.34 -2.66
C ALA A 36 4.08 6.82 -2.90
N SER A 37 3.36 6.17 -3.81
CA SER A 37 1.93 6.42 -4.05
C SER A 37 1.09 6.16 -2.79
N GLN A 38 1.24 4.99 -2.14
CA GLN A 38 0.55 4.68 -0.88
C GLN A 38 0.82 5.75 0.18
N GLN A 39 2.08 6.18 0.33
CA GLN A 39 2.48 7.20 1.30
C GLN A 39 1.83 8.56 1.02
N GLN A 40 1.77 8.97 -0.24
CA GLN A 40 1.16 10.22 -0.68
C GLN A 40 -0.35 10.21 -0.47
N ARG A 41 -1.01 9.09 -0.80
CA ARG A 41 -2.45 8.93 -0.60
C ARG A 41 -2.84 8.93 0.88
N ILE A 42 -2.09 8.21 1.73
CA ILE A 42 -2.29 8.26 3.18
C ILE A 42 -2.04 9.68 3.72
N ARG A 43 -1.04 10.40 3.20
CA ARG A 43 -0.80 11.81 3.55
C ARG A 43 -2.00 12.69 3.20
N ARG A 44 -2.65 12.46 2.05
CA ARG A 44 -3.88 13.14 1.63
C ARG A 44 -5.13 12.69 2.37
N GLN A 45 -5.04 11.67 3.23
CA GLN A 45 -6.16 11.06 3.95
C GLN A 45 -7.23 10.49 3.01
N GLN A 46 -6.82 9.80 1.95
CA GLN A 46 -7.72 9.21 0.94
C GLN A 46 -7.58 7.69 0.86
N ALA A 47 -8.66 7.01 0.51
CA ALA A 47 -8.70 5.60 0.13
C ALA A 47 -8.27 5.41 -1.34
N PRO A 48 -7.95 4.18 -1.79
CA PRO A 48 -7.51 3.89 -3.16
C PRO A 48 -8.51 4.32 -4.24
N ASP A 49 -9.79 4.34 -3.93
CA ASP A 49 -10.87 4.84 -4.80
C ASP A 49 -10.96 6.38 -4.87
N GLY A 50 -10.09 7.09 -4.13
CA GLY A 50 -10.06 8.55 -4.06
C GLY A 50 -10.96 9.15 -2.98
N THR A 51 -11.81 8.36 -2.33
CA THR A 51 -12.70 8.86 -1.27
C THR A 51 -11.92 9.28 -0.03
N PRO A 52 -12.35 10.32 0.70
CA PRO A 52 -11.69 10.72 1.94
C PRO A 52 -11.90 9.68 3.05
N TYR A 53 -10.89 9.48 3.89
CA TYR A 53 -11.03 8.64 5.07
C TYR A 53 -12.11 9.15 6.01
N ALA A 54 -12.85 8.21 6.61
CA ALA A 54 -13.78 8.53 7.68
C ALA A 54 -13.10 9.35 8.79
N ALA A 55 -13.74 10.45 9.18
CA ALA A 55 -13.19 11.40 10.14
C ALA A 55 -12.80 10.72 11.47
N ARG A 56 -11.72 11.20 12.08
CA ARG A 56 -11.30 10.73 13.40
C ARG A 56 -12.27 11.26 14.46
N LYS A 57 -12.67 10.40 15.42
CA LYS A 57 -13.45 10.84 16.59
C LYS A 57 -12.70 11.97 17.31
N ARG A 58 -13.39 13.08 17.57
CA ARG A 58 -12.82 14.23 18.27
C ARG A 58 -12.41 13.81 19.68
N GLN A 59 -11.15 14.05 20.05
CA GLN A 59 -10.68 13.88 21.41
C GLN A 59 -10.76 15.24 22.12
N PRO A 60 -11.34 15.31 23.34
CA PRO A 60 -11.37 16.55 24.11
C PRO A 60 -9.93 16.99 24.41
N VAL A 61 -9.56 18.20 23.98
CA VAL A 61 -8.22 18.75 24.19
C VAL A 61 -8.23 19.50 25.50
N ARG A 62 -7.61 18.93 26.54
CA ARG A 62 -7.62 19.54 27.88
C ARG A 62 -6.65 20.71 28.07
N SER A 63 -5.66 20.97 27.20
CA SER A 63 -4.59 21.92 27.60
C SER A 63 -3.65 22.50 26.53
N LYS A 64 -3.90 22.40 25.22
CA LYS A 64 -2.94 22.97 24.23
C LYS A 64 -3.51 24.12 23.38
N LYS A 65 -2.97 25.33 23.58
CA LYS A 65 -3.05 26.46 22.65
C LYS A 65 -2.16 26.15 21.43
N GLY A 66 -2.77 25.97 20.24
CA GLY A 66 -2.06 25.78 18.97
C GLY A 66 -2.71 24.77 18.01
N ARG A 67 -2.36 24.85 16.72
CA ARG A 67 -2.88 23.97 15.65
C ARG A 67 -2.24 22.58 15.73
N ILE A 68 -2.87 21.67 16.47
CA ILE A 68 -2.49 20.25 16.47
C ILE A 68 -2.82 19.67 15.08
N ARG A 69 -1.82 19.30 14.27
CA ARG A 69 -2.04 18.52 13.05
C ARG A 69 -2.51 17.11 13.46
N ARG A 70 -3.76 16.77 13.14
CA ARG A 70 -4.47 15.55 13.56
C ARG A 70 -4.62 14.53 12.43
N GLU A 71 -3.76 14.57 11.42
CA GLU A 71 -3.78 13.59 10.32
C GLU A 71 -3.55 12.18 10.87
N MET A 72 -4.42 11.25 10.52
CA MET A 72 -4.24 9.85 10.92
C MET A 72 -3.05 9.25 10.17
N PHE A 73 -2.43 8.23 10.76
CA PHE A 73 -1.40 7.41 10.09
C PHE A 73 -0.13 8.16 9.66
N ALA A 74 0.08 9.41 10.11
CA ALA A 74 1.25 10.20 9.74
C ALA A 74 2.59 9.51 10.06
N ARG A 75 2.67 8.81 11.20
CA ARG A 75 3.83 7.95 11.52
C ARG A 75 3.83 6.67 10.69
N LEU A 76 2.68 6.04 10.53
CA LEU A 76 2.52 4.75 9.87
C LEU A 76 3.00 4.78 8.40
N ARG A 77 2.76 5.90 7.70
CA ARG A 77 3.23 6.10 6.31
C ARG A 77 4.73 6.33 6.17
N THR A 78 5.52 6.43 7.24
CA THR A 78 6.97 6.68 7.11
C THR A 78 7.73 5.43 6.67
N ASN A 79 8.94 5.61 6.12
CA ASN A 79 9.83 4.51 5.70
C ASN A 79 10.25 3.59 6.86
N ARG A 80 10.06 4.03 8.12
CA ARG A 80 10.29 3.19 9.31
C ARG A 80 9.30 2.03 9.36
N PHE A 81 8.06 2.28 8.99
CA PHE A 81 6.94 1.35 9.20
C PHE A 81 6.35 0.79 7.91
N MET A 82 6.44 1.52 6.79
CA MET A 82 6.02 1.06 5.47
C MET A 82 7.25 0.73 4.62
N LYS A 83 7.42 -0.54 4.24
CA LYS A 83 8.56 -1.05 3.49
C LYS A 83 8.17 -1.44 2.07
N ALA A 84 9.13 -1.33 1.17
CA ALA A 84 9.06 -1.83 -0.20
C ALA A 84 10.16 -2.87 -0.36
N LYS A 85 9.82 -4.03 -0.92
CA LYS A 85 10.74 -5.13 -1.20
C LYS A 85 10.46 -5.65 -2.61
N GLY A 86 11.51 -5.89 -3.38
CA GLY A 86 11.44 -6.61 -4.65
C GLY A 86 12.25 -7.90 -4.56
N SER A 87 11.64 -9.01 -4.95
CA SER A 87 12.31 -10.28 -5.26
C SER A 87 12.21 -10.56 -6.75
N ASP A 88 12.81 -11.65 -7.19
CA ASP A 88 12.67 -12.17 -8.55
C ASP A 88 11.25 -12.67 -8.90
N SER A 89 10.37 -12.75 -7.91
CA SER A 89 9.03 -13.34 -7.96
C SER A 89 7.93 -12.38 -7.51
N ALA A 90 8.25 -11.31 -6.78
CA ALA A 90 7.24 -10.42 -6.20
C ALA A 90 7.73 -8.99 -5.94
N ALA A 91 6.84 -8.03 -6.16
CA ALA A 91 6.95 -6.66 -5.65
C ALA A 91 6.01 -6.50 -4.45
N VAL A 92 6.56 -6.16 -3.27
CA VAL A 92 5.81 -6.13 -2.01
C VAL A 92 5.90 -4.77 -1.36
N VAL A 93 4.74 -4.21 -1.00
CA VAL A 93 4.62 -3.06 -0.09
C VAL A 93 3.89 -3.52 1.16
N GLU A 94 4.53 -3.38 2.31
CA GLU A 94 4.01 -3.90 3.57
C GLU A 94 4.20 -2.91 4.73
N PHE A 95 3.34 -3.03 5.74
CA PHE A 95 3.65 -2.50 7.07
C PHE A 95 4.47 -3.52 7.85
N THR A 96 5.38 -3.09 8.73
CA THR A 96 6.26 -4.01 9.48
C THR A 96 6.09 -3.94 10.99
N GLY A 97 6.37 -5.06 11.66
CA GLY A 97 6.36 -5.16 13.12
C GLY A 97 4.99 -4.89 13.74
N ARG A 98 4.98 -4.35 14.97
CA ARG A 98 3.76 -4.20 15.78
C ARG A 98 2.67 -3.31 15.15
N VAL A 99 3.02 -2.48 14.17
CA VAL A 99 2.04 -1.60 13.51
C VAL A 99 1.17 -2.30 12.46
N GLN A 100 1.54 -3.52 12.04
CA GLN A 100 0.73 -4.35 11.14
C GLN A 100 -0.68 -4.58 11.69
N ARG A 101 -0.80 -4.78 13.00
CA ARG A 101 -2.09 -4.94 13.68
C ARG A 101 -2.99 -3.72 13.46
N ILE A 102 -2.45 -2.52 13.71
CA ILE A 102 -3.18 -1.26 13.53
C ILE A 102 -3.55 -1.07 12.07
N ALA A 103 -2.61 -1.32 11.16
CA ALA A 103 -2.87 -1.21 9.73
C ALA A 103 -3.99 -2.15 9.29
N ARG A 104 -3.98 -3.41 9.73
CA ARG A 104 -5.02 -4.42 9.43
C ARG A 104 -6.39 -4.01 9.96
N VAL A 105 -6.45 -3.55 11.21
CA VAL A 105 -7.69 -3.07 11.84
C VAL A 105 -8.31 -1.96 11.00
N HIS A 106 -7.51 -0.99 10.56
CA HIS A 106 -8.02 0.09 9.73
C HIS A 106 -8.27 -0.32 8.28
N GLN A 107 -7.45 -1.20 7.71
CA GLN A 107 -7.61 -1.71 6.34
C GLN A 107 -8.99 -2.31 6.14
N TYR A 108 -9.41 -3.19 7.05
CA TYR A 108 -10.65 -3.95 6.93
C TYR A 108 -11.77 -3.43 7.83
N GLY A 109 -11.53 -2.38 8.63
CA GLY A 109 -12.48 -1.90 9.63
C GLY A 109 -12.81 -3.00 10.64
N LEU A 110 -11.82 -3.51 11.36
CA LEU A 110 -12.01 -4.53 12.39
C LEU A 110 -12.33 -3.90 13.75
N LYS A 111 -12.74 -4.75 14.71
CA LYS A 111 -12.77 -4.39 16.12
C LYS A 111 -11.35 -4.40 16.69
N ASP A 112 -11.01 -3.41 17.50
CA ASP A 112 -9.79 -3.43 18.31
C ASP A 112 -10.02 -2.62 19.60
N ARG A 113 -9.13 -2.83 20.56
CA ARG A 113 -9.12 -2.15 21.84
C ARG A 113 -8.10 -1.01 21.81
N PRO A 114 -8.52 0.27 21.80
CA PRO A 114 -7.60 1.41 21.72
C PRO A 114 -6.53 1.46 22.83
N ASN A 115 -6.89 1.07 24.05
CA ASN A 115 -5.98 0.95 25.18
C ASN A 115 -6.44 -0.18 26.13
N ARG A 116 -5.60 -0.56 27.11
CA ARG A 116 -5.89 -1.67 28.05
C ARG A 116 -7.16 -1.49 28.89
N HIS A 117 -7.75 -0.30 28.95
CA HIS A 117 -8.92 0.02 29.78
C HIS A 117 -10.18 0.31 28.94
N SER A 118 -10.07 0.56 27.64
CA SER A 118 -11.21 0.84 26.77
C SER A 118 -11.97 -0.44 26.41
N ARG A 119 -13.27 -0.37 26.12
CA ARG A 119 -13.98 -1.49 25.48
C ARG A 119 -13.52 -1.68 24.04
N ASP A 120 -13.85 -2.82 23.45
CA ASP A 120 -13.64 -3.03 22.02
C ASP A 120 -14.48 -2.04 21.21
N VAL A 121 -13.85 -1.46 20.20
CA VAL A 121 -14.48 -0.47 19.32
C VAL A 121 -14.41 -0.97 17.89
N GLN A 122 -15.54 -0.89 17.21
CA GLN A 122 -15.63 -1.09 15.77
C GLN A 122 -15.02 0.11 15.04
N TYR A 123 -13.95 -0.10 14.29
CA TYR A 123 -13.35 0.95 13.48
C TYR A 123 -13.99 1.02 12.10
N ALA A 124 -14.19 2.23 11.59
CA ALA A 124 -14.49 2.43 10.17
C ALA A 124 -13.29 2.01 9.32
N ALA A 125 -13.56 1.34 8.20
CA ALA A 125 -12.54 0.98 7.22
C ALA A 125 -11.88 2.24 6.64
N ARG A 126 -10.56 2.20 6.54
CA ARG A 126 -9.69 3.22 5.97
C ARG A 126 -8.60 2.45 5.22
N PRO A 127 -8.88 1.98 4.00
CA PRO A 127 -7.94 1.18 3.23
C PRO A 127 -6.62 1.97 3.05
N LEU A 128 -5.57 1.46 3.67
CA LEU A 128 -4.25 2.07 3.67
C LEU A 128 -3.44 1.59 2.47
N LEU A 129 -3.52 0.29 2.21
CA LEU A 129 -2.94 -0.38 1.05
C LEU A 129 -4.03 -0.63 0.01
N GLY A 130 -3.66 -0.49 -1.26
CA GLY A 130 -4.52 -0.76 -2.40
C GLY A 130 -4.03 -0.04 -3.65
N PHE A 131 -4.49 -0.49 -4.80
CA PHE A 131 -4.13 0.09 -6.10
C PHE A 131 -5.15 1.15 -6.51
N THR A 132 -4.67 2.28 -7.00
CA THR A 132 -5.47 3.21 -7.81
C THR A 132 -5.31 2.85 -9.29
N ARG A 133 -6.11 3.47 -10.17
CA ARG A 133 -5.90 3.36 -11.62
C ARG A 133 -4.52 3.85 -12.06
N ASP A 134 -4.03 4.94 -11.46
CA ASP A 134 -2.68 5.43 -11.71
C ASP A 134 -1.60 4.46 -11.25
N ASP A 135 -1.83 3.73 -10.14
CA ASP A 135 -0.92 2.69 -9.68
C ASP A 135 -0.87 1.52 -10.67
N GLU A 136 -2.03 1.06 -11.15
CA GLU A 136 -2.15 0.00 -12.16
C GLU A 136 -1.40 0.37 -13.44
N GLN A 137 -1.70 1.55 -14.01
CA GLN A 137 -1.02 2.04 -15.22
C GLN A 137 0.49 2.16 -15.04
N MET A 138 0.94 2.70 -13.90
CA MET A 138 2.36 2.84 -13.60
C MET A 138 3.06 1.48 -13.50
N ILE A 139 2.39 0.46 -12.95
CA ILE A 139 2.91 -0.90 -12.89
C ILE A 139 3.03 -1.50 -14.29
N GLU A 140 1.98 -1.38 -15.10
CA GLU A 140 1.96 -1.85 -16.49
C GLU A 140 3.09 -1.22 -17.32
N ASP A 141 3.26 0.10 -17.23
CA ASP A 141 4.32 0.83 -17.94
C ASP A 141 5.73 0.36 -17.55
N ILE A 142 5.94 -0.01 -16.28
CA ILE A 142 7.23 -0.55 -15.83
C ILE A 142 7.45 -1.94 -16.40
N ILE A 143 6.43 -2.80 -16.37
CA ILE A 143 6.50 -4.16 -16.89
C ILE A 143 6.78 -4.14 -18.40
N ILE A 144 6.00 -3.37 -19.17
CA ILE A 144 6.16 -3.25 -20.63
C ILE A 144 7.57 -2.76 -20.97
N ARG A 145 8.10 -1.76 -20.25
CA ARG A 145 9.46 -1.25 -20.47
C ARG A 145 10.55 -2.30 -20.19
N HIS A 146 10.31 -3.26 -19.30
CA HIS A 146 11.28 -4.33 -19.01
C HIS A 146 11.17 -5.49 -20.00
N LEU A 147 9.96 -5.81 -20.47
CA LEU A 147 9.73 -6.87 -21.45
C LEU A 147 10.06 -6.45 -22.90
N GLY A 148 10.00 -5.16 -23.20
CA GLY A 148 10.36 -4.61 -24.52
C GLY A 148 11.86 -4.35 -24.71
N LYS A 149 12.70 -4.77 -23.77
CA LYS A 149 14.16 -4.79 -23.91
C LYS A 149 14.61 -6.18 -24.33
#